data_AF-A0A257Z1R8-F1
#
_entry.id   AF-A0A257Z1R8-F1
#
_cell.length_a   1.000
_cell.length_b   1.000
_cell.length_c   1.000
_cell.angle_alpha   90.00
_cell.angle_beta   90.00
_cell.angle_gamma   90.00
#
_symmetry.space_group_name_H-M   'P 1'
#
loop_
_entity.id
_entity.type
_entity.pdbx_description
1 polymer ?
#
loop_
_entity_poly.entity_id
_entity_poly.type
_entity_poly.pdbx_seq_one_letter_code
_entity_poly.pdbx_strand_id
1 'polypeptide(L)'
;MLKGIDQRLSAEVVHVLMLMGHGDDLVLCDVNHPAATIAAATTYGRLIDMAGCDIPTAARAILSLMPLDTFVPAPITRMQVVGDATAERPIFARMQAVADSAEGR
;
A
#
# COMPACT_ATOMS: atom_id res chain seq x y z
N MET A 1 -20.22 -4.79 -1.91
CA MET A 1 -19.66 -4.45 -3.24
C MET A 1 -20.30 -3.18 -3.75
N LEU A 2 -19.51 -2.29 -4.37
CA LEU A 2 -19.98 -1.02 -4.94
C LEU A 2 -19.53 -0.95 -6.41
N LYS A 3 -20.28 -0.22 -7.24
CA LYS A 3 -19.92 -0.03 -8.66
C LYS A 3 -18.66 0.85 -8.75
N GLY A 4 -17.67 0.41 -9.51
CA GLY A 4 -16.42 1.17 -9.74
C GLY A 4 -15.38 1.10 -8.61
N ILE A 5 -15.62 0.30 -7.57
CA ILE A 5 -14.68 0.10 -6.45
C ILE A 5 -14.24 -1.36 -6.44
N ASP A 6 -12.93 -1.62 -6.35
CA ASP A 6 -12.41 -3.00 -6.27
C ASP A 6 -13.03 -3.71 -5.06
N GLN A 7 -13.56 -4.91 -5.31
CA GLN A 7 -14.27 -5.70 -4.31
C GLN A 7 -13.42 -6.13 -3.11
N ARG A 8 -12.09 -6.07 -3.23
CA ARG A 8 -11.14 -6.38 -2.16
C ARG A 8 -10.99 -5.24 -1.16
N LEU A 9 -11.44 -4.04 -1.51
CA LEU A 9 -11.47 -2.90 -0.60
C LEU A 9 -12.65 -3.05 0.34
N SER A 10 -12.35 -3.38 1.60
CA SER A 10 -13.36 -3.37 2.67
C SER A 10 -13.86 -1.94 2.91
N ALA A 11 -15.02 -1.82 3.57
CA ALA A 11 -15.54 -0.51 3.97
C ALA A 11 -14.53 0.27 4.83
N GLU A 12 -13.74 -0.43 5.64
CA GLU A 12 -12.72 0.18 6.49
C GLU A 12 -11.54 0.74 5.69
N VAL A 13 -11.06 0.01 4.68
CA VAL A 13 -10.00 0.51 3.77
C VAL A 13 -10.49 1.77 3.05
N VAL A 14 -11.69 1.74 2.46
CA VAL A 14 -12.26 2.90 1.76
C VAL A 14 -12.41 4.09 2.71
N HIS A 15 -12.87 3.86 3.94
CA HIS A 15 -12.99 4.89 4.95
C HIS A 15 -11.64 5.55 5.27
N VAL A 16 -10.58 4.75 5.48
CA VAL A 16 -9.24 5.30 5.74
C VAL A 16 -8.72 6.11 4.56
N LEU A 17 -8.84 5.59 3.34
CA LEU A 17 -8.42 6.33 2.14
C LEU A 17 -9.14 7.68 1.99
N MET A 18 -10.42 7.76 2.38
CA MET A 18 -11.18 9.02 2.37
C MET A 18 -10.80 10.00 3.48
N LEU A 19 -10.19 9.52 4.57
CA LEU A 19 -9.71 10.37 5.66
C LEU A 19 -8.30 10.92 5.40
N MET A 20 -7.50 10.25 4.56
CA MET A 20 -6.14 10.66 4.23
C MET A 20 -6.13 12.01 3.49
N GLY A 21 -5.28 12.92 3.97
CA GLY A 21 -4.94 14.16 3.30
C GLY A 21 -3.74 14.02 2.36
N HIS A 22 -3.38 15.13 1.71
CA HIS A 22 -2.15 15.18 0.91
C HIS A 22 -0.92 15.00 1.80
N GLY A 23 -0.06 14.06 1.44
CA GLY A 23 1.15 13.73 2.20
C GLY A 23 0.94 12.74 3.35
N ASP A 24 -0.27 12.25 3.57
CA ASP A 24 -0.48 11.12 4.48
C ASP A 24 0.04 9.82 3.83
N ASP A 25 0.77 9.04 4.62
CA ASP A 25 1.31 7.75 4.22
C ASP A 25 0.49 6.58 4.76
N LEU A 26 0.49 5.48 4.01
CA LEU A 26 0.04 4.18 4.50
C LEU A 26 1.12 3.12 4.28
N VAL A 27 1.09 2.07 5.09
CA VAL A 27 1.99 0.93 4.95
C VAL A 27 1.19 -0.28 4.52
N LEU A 28 1.58 -0.86 3.38
CA LEU A 28 1.16 -2.20 2.99
C LEU A 28 2.29 -3.18 3.34
N CYS A 29 2.01 -4.14 4.22
CA CYS A 29 3.01 -5.04 4.77
C CYS A 29 2.61 -6.51 4.66
N ASP A 30 3.61 -7.40 4.72
CA ASP A 30 3.39 -8.84 4.74
C ASP A 30 3.08 -9.35 6.16
N VAL A 31 2.87 -10.67 6.26
CA VAL A 31 2.57 -11.36 7.53
C VAL A 31 3.74 -11.40 8.52
N ASN A 32 4.97 -11.05 8.10
CA ASN A 32 6.15 -11.04 8.97
C ASN A 32 6.35 -9.67 9.64
N HIS A 33 5.76 -8.61 9.07
CA HIS A 33 5.81 -7.27 9.65
C HIS A 33 5.07 -7.23 10.99
N PRO A 34 5.57 -6.52 12.02
CA PRO A 34 4.90 -6.38 13.31
C PRO A 34 3.73 -5.38 13.25
N ALA A 35 2.80 -5.64 12.34
CA ALA A 35 1.73 -4.72 11.94
C ALA A 35 0.78 -4.37 13.09
N ALA A 36 0.48 -5.33 13.97
CA ALA A 36 -0.38 -5.09 15.13
C ALA A 36 0.20 -4.02 16.07
N THR A 37 1.50 -4.10 16.37
CA THR A 37 2.18 -3.14 17.25
C THR A 37 2.32 -1.78 16.58
N ILE A 38 2.73 -1.76 15.30
CA ILE A 38 2.95 -0.50 14.58
C ILE A 38 1.63 0.23 14.33
N ALA A 39 0.56 -0.49 13.96
CA ALA A 39 -0.74 0.13 13.69
C ALA A 39 -1.30 0.88 14.91
N ALA A 40 -1.07 0.39 16.13
CA ALA A 40 -1.48 1.07 17.37
C ALA A 40 -0.82 2.45 17.56
N ALA A 41 0.32 2.71 16.90
CA ALA A 41 1.03 3.98 16.93
C ALA A 41 0.76 4.86 15.70
N THR A 42 -0.02 4.39 14.72
CA THR A 42 -0.43 5.20 13.56
C THR A 42 -1.60 6.12 13.91
N THR A 43 -1.86 7.13 13.08
CA THR A 43 -3.01 8.02 13.20
C THR A 43 -4.35 7.26 13.23
N TYR A 44 -4.47 6.15 12.49
CA TYR A 44 -5.67 5.32 12.50
C TYR A 44 -5.79 4.42 13.75
N GLY A 45 -4.66 4.09 14.38
CA GLY A 45 -4.59 3.36 15.65
C GLY A 45 -4.99 1.89 15.60
N ARG A 46 -5.30 1.32 14.42
CA ARG A 46 -5.79 -0.06 14.26
C ARG A 46 -5.23 -0.71 13.00
N LEU A 47 -4.98 -2.02 13.08
CA LEU A 47 -4.60 -2.83 11.93
C LEU A 47 -5.83 -3.10 11.07
N ILE A 48 -5.68 -2.94 9.75
CA ILE A 48 -6.69 -3.34 8.77
C ILE A 48 -6.18 -4.59 8.06
N ASP A 49 -6.94 -5.67 8.12
CA ASP A 49 -6.60 -6.92 7.47
C ASP A 49 -7.14 -6.97 6.03
N MET A 50 -6.29 -7.37 5.08
CA MET A 50 -6.64 -7.65 3.69
C MET A 50 -6.43 -9.14 3.38
N ALA A 51 -7.02 -10.00 4.22
CA ALA A 51 -6.87 -11.45 4.16
C ALA A 51 -7.12 -12.01 2.75
N GLY A 52 -6.21 -12.90 2.32
CA GLY A 52 -6.28 -13.55 1.01
C GLY A 52 -5.77 -12.70 -0.16
N CYS A 53 -5.28 -11.49 0.08
CA CYS A 53 -4.59 -10.68 -0.94
C CYS A 53 -3.07 -10.79 -0.78
N ASP A 54 -2.36 -10.94 -1.91
CA ASP A 54 -0.92 -10.66 -1.93
C ASP A 54 -0.69 -9.13 -2.03
N ILE A 55 0.52 -8.68 -1.67
CA ILE A 55 0.88 -7.26 -1.67
C ILE A 55 0.58 -6.59 -3.03
N PRO A 56 0.95 -7.15 -4.20
CA PRO A 56 0.67 -6.50 -5.48
C PRO A 56 -0.83 -6.37 -5.79
N THR A 57 -1.65 -7.35 -5.38
CA THR A 57 -3.11 -7.28 -5.58
C THR A 57 -3.73 -6.23 -4.66
N ALA A 58 -3.32 -6.18 -3.39
CA ALA A 58 -3.77 -5.17 -2.45
C ALA A 58 -3.36 -3.75 -2.91
N ALA A 59 -2.11 -3.58 -3.32
CA ALA A 59 -1.60 -2.32 -3.85
C ALA A 59 -2.39 -1.84 -5.07
N ARG A 60 -2.69 -2.73 -6.03
CA ARG A 60 -3.49 -2.39 -7.21
C ARG A 60 -4.90 -1.92 -6.82
N ALA A 61 -5.53 -2.57 -5.85
CA ALA A 61 -6.85 -2.17 -5.37
C ALA A 61 -6.78 -0.79 -4.69
N ILE A 62 -5.81 -0.56 -3.80
CA ILE A 62 -5.62 0.72 -3.11
C ILE A 62 -5.36 1.85 -4.12
N LEU A 63 -4.42 1.67 -5.04
CA LEU A 63 -4.04 2.67 -6.05
C LEU A 63 -5.12 2.91 -7.12
N SER A 64 -6.18 2.10 -7.16
CA SER A 64 -7.36 2.42 -7.98
C SER A 64 -8.16 3.62 -7.44
N LEU A 65 -7.97 3.98 -6.17
CA LEU A 65 -8.63 5.11 -5.50
C LEU A 65 -7.64 6.14 -4.94
N MET A 66 -6.45 5.72 -4.51
CA MET A 66 -5.43 6.58 -3.90
C MET A 66 -4.42 7.08 -4.95
N PRO A 67 -4.36 8.40 -5.23
CA PRO A 67 -3.32 8.96 -6.09
C PRO A 67 -1.97 8.98 -5.39
N LEU A 68 -0.88 8.72 -6.11
CA LEU A 68 0.47 8.91 -5.59
C LEU A 68 0.87 10.39 -5.63
N ASP A 69 1.65 10.81 -4.64
CA ASP A 69 2.13 12.18 -4.57
C ASP A 69 3.16 12.48 -5.68
N THR A 70 2.89 13.53 -6.46
CA THR A 70 3.74 13.99 -7.57
C THR A 70 4.71 15.10 -7.17
N PHE A 71 4.61 15.61 -5.94
CA PHE A 71 5.49 16.66 -5.41
C PHE A 71 6.73 16.09 -4.70
N VAL A 72 6.82 14.76 -4.56
CA VAL A 72 7.96 14.06 -3.95
C VAL A 72 8.67 13.17 -4.98
N PRO A 73 10.00 12.98 -4.84
CA PRO A 73 10.76 12.18 -5.81
C PRO A 73 10.44 10.67 -5.74
N ALA A 74 10.00 10.17 -4.59
CA ALA A 74 9.71 8.76 -4.38
C ALA A 74 8.46 8.59 -3.49
N PRO A 75 7.24 8.58 -4.08
CA PRO A 75 5.99 8.43 -3.33
C PRO A 75 5.71 6.98 -2.87
N ILE A 76 6.55 6.03 -3.29
CA ILE A 76 6.53 4.66 -2.79
C ILE A 76 7.93 4.32 -2.30
N THR A 77 8.01 3.82 -1.08
CA THR A 77 9.25 3.31 -0.49
C THR A 77 9.10 1.83 -0.14
N ARG A 78 10.22 1.11 -0.09
CA ARG A 78 10.27 -0.31 0.27
C ARG A 78 11.42 -0.58 1.23
N MET A 79 11.30 -1.64 2.02
CA MET A 79 12.41 -2.10 2.85
C MET A 79 13.57 -2.60 1.98
N GLN A 80 14.79 -2.21 2.36
CA GLN A 80 16.02 -2.77 1.81
C GLN A 80 16.23 -4.20 2.31
N VAL A 81 16.93 -5.01 1.52
CA VAL A 81 17.37 -6.33 1.97
C VAL A 81 18.50 -6.14 2.98
N VAL A 82 18.37 -6.79 4.14
CA VAL A 82 19.38 -6.73 5.20
C VAL A 82 20.71 -7.26 4.68
N GLY A 83 21.76 -6.46 4.82
CA GLY A 83 23.12 -6.81 4.38
C GLY A 83 23.41 -6.55 2.90
N ASP A 84 22.41 -6.21 2.08
CA ASP A 84 22.60 -5.87 0.67
C ASP A 84 21.48 -4.98 0.14
N ALA A 85 21.68 -3.66 0.19
CA ALA A 85 20.71 -2.68 -0.29
C ALA A 85 20.44 -2.75 -1.80
N THR A 86 21.34 -3.36 -2.57
CA THR A 86 21.25 -3.49 -4.04
C THR A 86 20.57 -4.79 -4.47
N ALA A 87 20.30 -5.69 -3.53
CA ALA A 87 19.71 -6.97 -3.85
C ALA A 87 18.29 -6.81 -4.41
N GLU A 88 18.05 -7.41 -5.56
CA GLU A 88 16.73 -7.47 -6.17
C GLU A 88 15.89 -8.62 -5.61
N ARG A 89 14.58 -8.43 -5.61
CA ARG A 89 13.59 -9.45 -5.24
C ARG A 89 12.48 -9.47 -6.28
N PRO A 90 11.92 -10.64 -6.63
CA PRO A 90 10.84 -10.72 -7.63
C PRO A 90 9.64 -9.82 -7.32
N ILE A 91 9.37 -9.57 -6.03
CA ILE A 91 8.28 -8.70 -5.59
C ILE A 91 8.52 -7.21 -5.94
N PHE A 92 9.77 -6.75 -6.01
CA PHE A 92 10.09 -5.35 -6.30
C PHE A 92 9.65 -4.97 -7.72
N ALA A 93 10.01 -5.77 -8.72
CA ALA A 93 9.57 -5.56 -10.09
C ALA A 93 8.03 -5.68 -10.24
N ARG A 94 7.40 -6.62 -9.52
CA ARG A 94 5.92 -6.75 -9.52
C ARG A 94 5.23 -5.52 -8.94
N MET A 95 5.78 -4.94 -7.88
CA MET A 95 5.25 -3.72 -7.27
C MET A 95 5.46 -2.50 -8.15
N GLN A 96 6.63 -2.38 -8.80
CA GLN A 96 6.89 -1.31 -9.76
C GLN A 96 5.86 -1.32 -10.88
N ALA A 97 5.61 -2.48 -11.51
CA ALA A 97 4.60 -2.61 -12.56
C ALA A 97 3.17 -2.26 -12.11
N VAL A 98 2.84 -2.43 -10.82
CA VAL A 98 1.56 -2.01 -10.26
C VAL A 98 1.49 -0.49 -10.16
N ALA A 99 2.55 0.16 -9.66
CA ALA A 99 2.63 1.61 -9.57
C ALA A 99 2.58 2.27 -10.96
N ASP A 100 3.39 1.76 -11.89
CA ASP A 100 3.46 2.27 -13.27
C ASP A 100 2.08 2.20 -13.96
N SER A 101 1.38 1.07 -13.77
CA SER A 101 0.04 0.89 -14.31
C SER A 101 -1.01 1.80 -13.66
N ALA A 102 -0.86 2.17 -12.39
CA ALA A 102 -1.79 3.04 -11.70
C ALA A 102 -1.62 4.51 -12.11
N GLU A 103 -0.36 4.92 -12.34
CA GLU A 103 0.00 6.30 -12.68
C GLU A 103 0.12 6.55 -14.20
N GLY A 104 0.05 5.50 -15.01
CA GLY A 104 0.15 5.58 -16.47
C GLY A 104 1.53 6.00 -16.99
N ARG A 105 2.59 5.65 -16.26
CA ARG A 105 3.98 6.04 -16.58
C ARG A 105 4.98 4.97 -16.16
#